data_AF-A0A265Q4S9-F1
#
_entry.id   AF-A0A265Q4S9-F1
#
_cell.length_a   1.000
_cell.length_b   1.000
_cell.length_c   1.000
_cell.angle_alpha   90.00
_cell.angle_beta   90.00
_cell.angle_gamma   90.00
#
_symmetry.space_group_name_H-M   'P 1'
#
loop_
_entity.id
_entity.type
_entity.pdbx_description
1 polymer ?
#
loop_
_entity_poly.entity_id
_entity_poly.type
_entity_poly.pdbx_seq_one_letter_code
_entity_poly.pdbx_strand_id
1 'polypeptide(L)' 'MLAKRPLNSNAVRALEEMKMEIANEMGLSNNLSNLDPIENIFTAGTVGGMMTKKLVEMGQKQLIDK' A
#
# COMPACT_ATOMS: atom_id res chain seq x y z
N MET A 1 10.30 -23.79 5.31
CA MET A 1 9.10 -22.96 5.07
C MET A 1 9.12 -22.51 3.62
N LEU A 2 8.09 -22.82 2.81
CA LEU A 2 8.00 -22.24 1.46
C LEU A 2 7.79 -20.74 1.61
N ALA A 3 8.77 -19.93 1.22
CA ALA A 3 8.55 -18.51 1.01
C ALA A 3 7.43 -18.38 -0.03
N LYS A 4 6.26 -17.85 0.38
CA LYS A 4 5.16 -17.55 -0.54
C LYS A 4 5.70 -16.53 -1.54
N ARG A 5 6.11 -17.01 -2.72
CA ARG A 5 6.50 -16.14 -3.82
C ARG A 5 5.31 -15.22 -4.10
N PRO A 6 5.55 -13.92 -4.38
CA PRO A 6 4.45 -13.04 -4.74
C PRO A 6 3.70 -13.62 -5.94
N LEU A 7 2.37 -13.62 -5.87
CA LEU A 7 1.47 -14.17 -6.88
C LEU A 7 1.74 -13.57 -8.27
N ASN A 8 2.15 -12.30 -8.32
CA ASN A 8 2.50 -11.59 -9.55
C ASN A 8 3.51 -10.48 -9.24
N SER A 9 4.68 -10.50 -9.89
CA SER A 9 5.74 -9.51 -9.66
C SER A 9 5.37 -8.09 -10.08
N ASN A 10 4.56 -7.93 -11.13
CA ASN A 10 4.09 -6.62 -11.58
C ASN A 10 3.11 -6.04 -10.56
N ALA A 11 2.25 -6.88 -9.97
CA ALA A 11 1.32 -6.45 -8.92
C ALA A 11 2.08 -5.97 -7.67
N VAL A 12 3.17 -6.66 -7.29
CA VAL A 12 4.03 -6.21 -6.17
C VAL A 12 4.61 -4.83 -6.44
N ARG A 13 5.15 -4.61 -7.64
CA ARG A 13 5.73 -3.32 -8.01
C ARG A 13 4.68 -2.20 -7.98
N ALA A 14 3.50 -2.44 -8.54
CA ALA A 14 2.40 -1.48 -8.52
C ALA A 14 1.91 -1.17 -7.09
N LEU A 15 1.86 -2.18 -6.22
CA LEU A 15 1.51 -1.97 -4.80
C LEU A 15 2.58 -1.17 -4.06
N GLU A 16 3.85 -1.38 -4.37
CA GLU A 16 4.95 -0.60 -3.79
C GLU A 16 4.89 0.87 -4.25
N GLU A 17 4.63 1.12 -5.53
CA GLU A 17 4.41 2.46 -6.08
C GLU A 17 3.21 3.14 -5.38
N MET A 18 2.07 2.44 -5.24
CA MET A 18 0.89 2.95 -4.53
C MET A 18 1.17 3.25 -3.05
N LYS A 19 1.95 2.41 -2.37
CA LYS A 19 2.35 2.64 -0.98
C LYS A 19 3.14 3.95 -0.87
N MET A 20 4.09 4.18 -1.77
CA MET A 20 4.90 5.40 -1.78
C MET A 20 4.06 6.64 -2.13
N GLU A 21 3.12 6.54 -3.08
CA GLU A 21 2.16 7.61 -3.39
C GLU A 21 1.36 8.01 -2.15
N ILE A 22 0.72 7.06 -1.48
CA ILE A 22 -0.10 7.32 -0.29
C ILE A 22 0.76 7.86 0.86
N ALA A 23 1.95 7.30 1.07
CA ALA A 23 2.89 7.83 2.06
C ALA A 23 3.27 9.29 1.76
N ASN A 24 3.47 9.64 0.49
CA ASN A 24 3.74 11.01 0.09
C ASN A 24 2.55 11.94 0.32
N GLU A 25 1.33 11.52 -0.03
CA GLU A 25 0.09 12.27 0.23
C GLU A 25 -0.12 12.54 1.73
N MET A 26 0.34 11.62 2.59
CA MET A 26 0.31 11.77 4.05
C MET A 26 1.46 12.60 4.64
N GLY A 27 2.41 13.06 3.82
CA GLY A 27 3.60 13.77 4.30
C GLY A 27 4.65 12.86 4.96
N LEU A 28 4.58 11.55 4.72
CA LEU A 28 5.49 10.52 5.27
C LEU A 28 6.69 10.23 4.34
N SER A 29 6.89 11.06 3.32
CA SER A 29 7.72 10.86 2.12
C SER A 29 9.14 10.34 2.35
N ASN A 30 9.71 10.57 3.52
CA ASN A 30 11.12 10.30 3.80
C ASN A 30 11.38 9.33 4.96
N ASN A 31 10.33 8.87 5.67
CA ASN A 31 10.54 8.23 6.97
C ASN A 31 10.01 6.80 7.11
N LEU A 32 9.23 6.23 6.19
CA LEU A 32 8.66 4.87 6.40
C LEU A 32 9.71 3.80 6.78
N SER A 33 10.95 3.95 6.32
CA SER A 33 12.06 3.03 6.62
C SER A 33 12.84 3.35 7.91
N ASN A 34 12.75 4.57 8.43
CA ASN A 34 13.54 5.10 9.56
C ASN A 34 12.69 5.66 10.70
N LEU A 35 11.37 5.43 10.70
CA LEU A 35 10.48 5.81 11.80
C LEU A 35 10.81 5.01 13.07
N ASP A 36 10.60 5.65 14.22
CA ASP A 36 10.54 4.93 15.49
C ASP A 36 9.51 3.78 15.36
N PRO A 37 9.77 2.58 15.91
CA PRO A 37 8.86 1.45 15.78
C PRO A 37 7.41 1.75 16.17
N ILE A 38 7.18 2.61 17.17
CA ILE A 38 5.84 3.00 17.61
C ILE A 38 5.17 3.88 16.55
N GLU A 39 5.89 4.88 16.03
CA GLU A 39 5.39 5.77 14.98
C GLU A 39 5.15 5.01 13.66
N ASN A 40 5.98 4.01 13.37
CA ASN A 40 5.84 3.11 12.23
C ASN A 40 4.55 2.29 12.30
N ILE A 41 4.18 1.76 13.47
CA ILE A 41 2.96 0.92 13.60
C ILE A 41 1.70 1.69 13.18
N PHE A 42 1.53 2.93 13.64
CA PHE A 42 0.34 3.73 13.32
C PHE A 42 0.34 4.22 11.87
N THR A 43 1.50 4.60 11.35
CA THR A 43 1.65 5.10 9.98
C THR A 43 1.50 3.98 8.94
N ALA A 44 2.20 2.85 9.12
CA ALA A 44 2.12 1.70 8.21
C ALA A 44 0.71 1.08 8.17
N GLY A 45 0.03 0.98 9.31
CA GLY A 45 -1.35 0.51 9.37
C GLY A 45 -2.31 1.42 8.60
N THR A 46 -2.16 2.73 8.75
CA THR A 46 -2.97 3.73 8.04
C THR A 46 -2.74 3.69 6.53
N VAL A 47 -1.47 3.61 6.09
CA VAL A 47 -1.11 3.47 4.67
C VAL A 47 -1.71 2.19 4.09
N GLY A 48 -1.57 1.06 4.77
CA GLY A 48 -2.14 -0.23 4.33
C GLY A 48 -3.67 -0.22 4.24
N GLY A 49 -4.34 0.46 5.18
CA GLY A 49 -5.79 0.67 5.14
C GLY A 49 -6.24 1.48 3.92
N MET A 50 -5.53 2.57 3.60
CA MET A 50 -5.80 3.38 2.43
C MET A 50 -5.54 2.63 1.11
N MET A 51 -4.46 1.85 1.04
CA MET A 51 -4.20 0.98 -0.11
C MET A 51 -5.38 0.03 -0.35
N THR A 52 -5.90 -0.60 0.72
CA THR A 52 -7.04 -1.51 0.62
C THR A 52 -8.30 -0.79 0.13
N LYS A 53 -8.58 0.40 0.66
CA LYS A 53 -9.70 1.24 0.21
C LYS A 53 -9.61 1.56 -1.29
N LYS A 54 -8.44 2.04 -1.76
CA LYS A 54 -8.20 2.39 -3.17
C LYS A 54 -8.35 1.17 -4.09
N LEU A 55 -7.86 0.00 -3.67
CA LEU A 55 -8.03 -1.27 -4.40
C LEU A 55 -9.50 -1.67 -4.53
N VAL A 56 -10.29 -1.55 -3.45
CA VAL A 56 -11.73 -1.82 -3.47
C VAL A 56 -12.46 -0.86 -4.41
N GLU A 57 -12.15 0.44 -4.34
CA GLU A 57 -12.75 1.46 -5.22
C GLU A 57 -12.44 1.19 -6.70
N MET A 58 -11.19 0.81 -7.04
CA MET A 58 -10.82 0.42 -8.40
C MET A 58 -11.56 -0.83 -8.86
N GLY A 59 -11.69 -1.84 -7.99
CA GLY A 59 -12.45 -3.04 -8.29
C GLY A 59 -13.93 -2.74 -8.52
N GLN A 60 -14.54 -1.90 -7.68
CA GLN A 60 -15.93 -1.45 -7.86
C GLN A 60 -16.12 -0.75 -9.20
N LYS A 61 -15.26 0.21 -9.57
CA LYS A 61 -15.33 0.90 -10.87
C LYS A 61 -15.26 -0.09 -12.03
N GLN A 62 -14.29 -1.01 -12.02
CA GLN A 62 -14.15 -2.03 -13.07
C GLN A 62 -15.34 -3.00 -13.18
N LEU A 63 -16.06 -3.23 -12.08
CA LEU A 63 -17.25 -4.08 -12.07
C LEU A 63 -18.52 -3.34 -12.48
N ILE A 64 -18.62 -2.03 -12.22
CA ILE A 64 -19.76 -1.18 -12.57
C ILE A 64 -19.69 -0.75 -14.04
N ASP A 65 -18.49 -0.46 -14.57
CA ASP A 65 -18.28 -0.06 -15.96
C ASP A 65 -18.32 -1.24 -16.95
N LYS A 66 -19.04 -2.32 -16.60
CA LYS A 66 -19.10 -3.59 -17.32
C LYS A 66 -20.53 -3.92 -17.73
#